data_AF-A0A8C5K9U5-F1
#
_entry.id   AF-A0A8C5K9U5-F1
#
_cell.length_a   1.000
_cell.length_b   1.000
_cell.length_c   1.000
_cell.angle_alpha   90.00
_cell.angle_beta   90.00
_cell.angle_gamma   90.00
#
_symmetry.space_group_name_H-M   'P 1'
#
loop_
_entity.id
_entity.type
_entity.pdbx_description
1 polymer ?
#
loop_
_entity_poly.entity_id
_entity_poly.type
_entity_poly.pdbx_seq_one_letter_code
_entity_poly.pdbx_strand_id
1 'polypeptide(L)'
;GDRKALCFGQKINLHEAGKEFEPKAAHPALSSLDICLITETPLQEVVQHLKACDVPIEEGQVPRPGAKGSIMSIYFQDPNRNLIEVSNYIAS
;
A
#
# COMPACT_ATOMS: atom_id res chain seq x y z
N GLY A 1 -15.60 -19.00 10.27
CA GLY A 1 -15.83 -17.57 9.97
C GLY A 1 -14.46 -16.96 9.92
N ASP A 2 -13.86 -16.99 8.74
CA ASP A 2 -12.42 -17.17 8.65
C ASP A 2 -11.69 -15.85 8.56
N ARG A 3 -10.63 -15.70 9.37
CA ARG A 3 -9.72 -14.56 9.30
C ARG A 3 -9.09 -14.53 7.91
N LYS A 4 -9.21 -13.39 7.23
CA LYS A 4 -8.56 -13.17 5.92
C LYS A 4 -7.31 -12.31 6.11
N ALA A 5 -6.29 -12.57 5.29
CA ALA A 5 -5.07 -11.78 5.30
C ALA A 5 -4.49 -11.70 3.89
N LEU A 6 -3.86 -10.57 3.58
CA LEU A 6 -2.99 -10.38 2.42
C LEU A 6 -1.56 -10.76 2.81
N CYS A 7 -0.82 -11.44 1.93
CA CYS A 7 0.54 -11.92 2.18
C CYS A 7 1.52 -11.41 1.12
N PHE A 8 2.64 -10.82 1.53
CA PHE A 8 3.65 -10.21 0.65
C PHE A 8 5.02 -10.09 1.34
N GLY A 9 5.47 -11.16 2.02
CA GLY A 9 6.67 -11.17 2.88
C GLY A 9 6.37 -10.71 4.32
N GLN A 10 5.40 -9.82 4.46
CA GLN A 10 4.64 -9.56 5.69
C GLN A 10 3.16 -9.90 5.46
N LYS A 11 2.28 -9.52 6.38
CA LYS A 11 0.84 -9.67 6.18
C LYS A 11 0.03 -8.49 6.70
N ILE A 12 -1.10 -8.24 6.05
CA ILE A 12 -2.16 -7.36 6.53
C ILE A 12 -3.39 -8.24 6.79
N ASN A 13 -3.84 -8.32 8.05
CA ASN A 13 -5.10 -8.99 8.38
C ASN A 13 -6.26 -8.07 7.99
N LEU A 14 -7.31 -8.63 7.38
CA LEU A 14 -8.51 -7.91 6.97
C LEU A 14 -9.65 -8.22 7.93
N HIS A 15 -10.22 -7.18 8.52
CA HIS A 15 -11.45 -7.25 9.30
C HIS A 15 -12.56 -6.54 8.51
N GLU A 16 -13.71 -7.20 8.34
CA GLU A 16 -14.89 -6.57 7.75
C GLU A 16 -15.50 -5.60 8.76
N ALA A 17 -15.87 -4.40 8.32
CA ALA A 17 -16.47 -3.38 9.19
C ALA A 17 -17.74 -3.91 9.86
N GLY A 18 -17.83 -3.77 11.19
CA GLY A 18 -18.91 -4.32 12.01
C GLY A 18 -18.81 -5.82 12.31
N LYS A 19 -17.80 -6.51 11.79
CA LYS A 19 -17.51 -7.94 12.07
C LYS A 19 -16.04 -8.15 12.46
N GLU A 20 -15.47 -7.18 13.16
CA GLU A 20 -14.07 -7.26 13.58
C GLU A 20 -13.87 -8.34 14.66
N PHE A 21 -12.71 -8.99 14.61
CA PHE A 21 -12.29 -9.92 15.67
C PHE A 21 -11.60 -9.16 16.81
N GLU A 22 -11.81 -9.61 18.04
CA GLU A 22 -11.04 -9.14 19.19
C GLU A 22 -9.70 -9.90 19.33
N PRO A 23 -8.63 -9.24 19.83
CA PRO A 23 -8.55 -7.79 20.08
C PRO A 23 -8.42 -6.99 18.78
N LYS A 24 -8.96 -5.76 18.78
CA LYS A 24 -8.82 -4.80 17.67
C LYS A 24 -8.33 -3.43 18.14
N ALA A 25 -8.04 -2.55 17.18
CA ALA A 25 -7.72 -1.15 17.47
C ALA A 25 -8.85 -0.48 18.26
N ALA A 26 -8.52 0.50 19.12
CA ALA A 26 -9.51 1.22 19.91
C ALA A 26 -10.56 1.96 19.04
N HIS A 27 -10.11 2.48 17.89
CA HIS A 27 -10.95 3.14 16.89
C HIS A 27 -10.65 2.57 15.49
N PRO A 28 -11.23 1.41 15.13
CA PRO A 28 -11.12 0.89 13.77
C PRO A 28 -11.81 1.86 12.81
N ALA A 29 -11.10 2.28 11.77
CA ALA A 29 -11.61 3.22 10.78
C ALA A 29 -11.33 2.70 9.36
N LEU A 30 -12.28 2.94 8.47
CA LEU A 30 -12.06 2.79 7.02
C LEU A 30 -11.24 4.00 6.53
N SER A 31 -10.53 3.82 5.41
CA SER A 31 -9.77 4.89 4.74
C SER A 31 -8.71 5.56 5.64
N SER A 32 -8.22 4.85 6.66
CA SER A 32 -7.30 5.44 7.65
C SER A 32 -5.85 5.00 7.48
N LEU A 33 -5.56 4.10 6.53
CA LEU A 33 -4.21 3.65 6.27
C LEU A 33 -3.53 4.56 5.25
N ASP A 34 -2.31 4.95 5.59
CA ASP A 34 -1.32 5.56 4.70
C ASP A 34 -0.04 4.73 4.88
N ILE A 35 0.30 3.91 3.89
CA ILE A 35 1.37 2.91 3.99
C ILE A 35 2.29 2.95 2.76
N CYS A 36 3.59 2.80 3.02
CA CYS A 36 4.62 2.65 2.00
C CYS A 36 5.11 1.20 1.92
N LEU A 37 5.04 0.62 0.72
CA LEU A 37 5.49 -0.72 0.40
C LEU A 37 6.70 -0.65 -0.52
N ILE A 38 7.83 -1.19 -0.06
CA ILE A 38 9.04 -1.32 -0.86
C ILE A 38 8.91 -2.56 -1.75
N THR A 39 9.18 -2.38 -3.04
CA THR A 39 9.28 -3.48 -4.02
C THR A 39 10.65 -3.49 -4.68
N GLU A 40 11.07 -4.67 -5.14
CA GLU A 40 12.25 -4.82 -6.02
C GLU A 40 11.86 -4.68 -7.50
N THR A 41 10.58 -4.81 -7.83
CA THR A 41 10.06 -4.57 -9.19
C THR A 41 10.30 -3.12 -9.58
N PRO A 42 10.87 -2.81 -10.76
CA PRO A 42 11.05 -1.44 -11.21
C PRO A 42 9.73 -0.67 -11.23
N LEU A 43 9.70 0.55 -10.68
CA LEU A 43 8.47 1.36 -10.61
C LEU A 43 7.79 1.57 -11.97
N GLN A 44 8.56 1.62 -13.04
CA GLN A 44 7.99 1.73 -14.38
C GLN A 44 7.10 0.52 -14.72
N GLU A 45 7.51 -0.70 -14.34
CA GLU A 45 6.71 -1.91 -14.51
C GLU A 45 5.47 -1.89 -13.59
N VAL A 46 5.63 -1.42 -12.35
CA VAL A 46 4.49 -1.25 -11.43
C VAL A 46 3.46 -0.28 -12.01
N VAL A 47 3.90 0.85 -12.57
CA VAL A 47 3.03 1.82 -13.24
C VAL A 47 2.28 1.18 -14.41
N GLN A 48 2.94 0.38 -15.24
CA GLN A 48 2.28 -0.31 -16.34
C GLN A 48 1.28 -1.34 -15.85
N HIS A 49 1.62 -2.08 -14.80
CA HIS A 49 0.72 -3.06 -14.18
C HIS A 49 -0.54 -2.39 -13.62
N LEU A 50 -0.40 -1.30 -12.86
CA LEU A 50 -1.54 -0.54 -12.32
C LEU A 50 -2.43 -0.01 -13.43
N LYS A 51 -1.86 0.54 -14.51
CA LYS A 51 -2.62 0.98 -15.68
C LYS A 51 -3.38 -0.16 -16.35
N ALA A 52 -2.76 -1.34 -16.49
CA ALA A 52 -3.42 -2.52 -17.06
C ALA A 52 -4.54 -3.06 -16.17
N CYS A 53 -4.51 -2.75 -14.87
CA CYS A 53 -5.57 -3.08 -13.91
C CYS A 53 -6.59 -1.94 -13.73
N ASP A 54 -6.55 -0.89 -14.56
CA ASP A 54 -7.40 0.30 -14.45
C ASP A 54 -7.34 0.99 -13.07
N VAL A 55 -6.17 0.93 -12.42
CA VAL A 55 -5.93 1.62 -11.13
C VAL A 55 -5.35 3.01 -11.41
N PRO A 56 -6.06 4.10 -11.06
CA PRO A 56 -5.55 5.45 -11.24
C PRO A 56 -4.36 5.73 -10.32
N ILE A 57 -3.32 6.35 -10.89
CA ILE A 57 -2.18 6.86 -10.13
C ILE A 57 -2.49 8.29 -9.71
N GLU A 58 -2.42 8.58 -8.42
CA GLU A 58 -2.65 9.92 -7.85
C GLU A 58 -1.44 10.84 -8.09
N GLU A 59 -0.24 10.33 -7.84
CA GLU A 59 1.03 11.02 -8.05
C GLU A 59 2.10 10.00 -8.46
N GLY A 60 2.90 10.33 -9.47
CA GLY A 60 3.79 9.36 -10.13
C GLY A 60 5.26 9.77 -10.12
N GLN A 61 6.13 8.83 -9.73
CA GLN A 61 7.60 8.85 -9.85
C GLN A 61 8.23 10.09 -9.24
N VAL A 62 7.97 10.25 -7.95
CA VAL A 62 8.45 11.38 -7.17
C VAL A 62 9.43 10.92 -6.09
N PRO A 63 10.55 11.65 -5.88
CA PRO A 63 11.48 11.34 -4.82
C PRO A 63 10.83 11.62 -3.45
N ARG A 64 11.08 10.73 -2.49
CA ARG A 64 10.59 10.82 -1.11
C ARG A 64 11.66 10.33 -0.12
N PRO A 65 11.64 10.81 1.13
CA PRO A 65 12.48 10.26 2.19
C PRO A 65 11.94 8.90 2.63
N GLY A 66 12.70 7.83 2.37
CA GLY A 66 12.42 6.50 2.90
C GLY A 66 13.14 6.26 4.23
N ALA A 67 12.71 5.23 4.95
CA ALA A 67 13.25 4.90 6.27
C ALA A 67 14.77 4.61 6.29
N LYS A 68 15.34 4.15 5.16
CA LYS A 68 16.78 3.84 5.04
C LYS A 68 17.53 4.72 4.02
N GLY A 69 16.88 5.75 3.48
CA GLY A 69 17.43 6.57 2.41
C GLY A 69 16.37 7.00 1.40
N SER A 70 16.80 7.73 0.37
CA SER A 70 15.88 8.24 -0.67
C SER A 70 15.23 7.11 -1.45
N ILE A 71 13.92 7.23 -1.65
CA ILE A 71 13.10 6.31 -2.43
C ILE A 71 12.45 7.09 -3.58
N MET A 72 12.19 6.40 -4.68
CA MET A 72 11.29 6.86 -5.74
C MET A 72 9.93 6.25 -5.46
N SER A 73 8.85 7.00 -5.63
CA SER A 73 7.52 6.57 -5.15
C SER A 73 6.42 6.85 -6.18
N ILE A 74 5.38 6.02 -6.16
CA ILE A 74 4.09 6.26 -6.81
C ILE A 74 2.97 6.07 -5.79
N TYR A 75 1.85 6.76 -6.00
CA TYR A 75 0.71 6.75 -5.09
C TYR A 75 -0.58 6.36 -5.80
N PHE A 76 -1.42 5.57 -5.14
CA PHE A 76 -2.78 5.26 -5.58
C PHE A 76 -3.67 4.93 -4.37
N GLN A 77 -4.98 4.84 -4.60
CA GLN A 77 -5.96 4.46 -3.58
C GLN A 77 -6.37 3.00 -3.72
N ASP A 78 -6.51 2.30 -2.59
CA ASP A 78 -7.18 1.00 -2.54
C ASP A 78 -8.71 1.16 -2.61
N PRO A 79 -9.51 0.07 -2.65
CA PRO A 79 -10.97 0.16 -2.72
C PRO A 79 -11.63 0.87 -1.52
N ASN A 80 -10.97 0.91 -0.36
CA ASN A 80 -11.43 1.65 0.82
C ASN A 80 -10.83 3.06 0.86
N ARG A 81 -10.17 3.52 -0.19
CA ARG A 81 -9.49 4.83 -0.26
C ARG A 81 -8.37 5.03 0.76
N ASN A 82 -7.73 3.94 1.19
CA ASN A 82 -6.45 4.04 1.86
C ASN A 82 -5.39 4.53 0.87
N LEU A 83 -4.44 5.36 1.33
CA LEU A 83 -3.32 5.79 0.50
C LEU A 83 -2.25 4.71 0.48
N ILE A 84 -1.96 4.22 -0.71
CA ILE A 84 -0.93 3.20 -0.94
C ILE A 84 0.21 3.85 -1.70
N GLU A 85 1.37 3.88 -1.06
CA GLU A 85 2.64 4.25 -1.68
C GLU A 85 3.40 2.97 -2.05
N VAL A 86 3.86 2.87 -3.30
CA VAL A 86 4.78 1.81 -3.74
C VAL A 86 6.07 2.44 -4.20
N SER A 87 7.20 1.90 -3.72
CA SER A 87 8.48 2.59 -3.85
C SER A 87 9.66 1.65 -4.12
N ASN A 88 10.67 2.14 -4.83
CA ASN A 88 12.01 1.54 -4.92
C ASN A 88 13.01 2.43 -4.19
N TYR A 89 14.04 1.85 -3.55
CA TYR A 89 15.19 2.63 -3.11
C TYR A 89 15.97 3.15 -4.32
N ILE A 90 16.31 4.44 -4.29
CA ILE A 90 17.19 5.05 -5.28
C ILE A 90 18.60 4.62 -4.91
N ALA A 91 19.22 3.79 -5.75
CA ALA A 91 20.63 3.47 -5.57
C ALA A 91 21.43 4.77 -5.61
N SER A 92 22.27 4.96 -4.60
CA SER A 92 23.28 6.02 -4.55
C SER A 92 24.35 5.81 -5.61
#